data_AF-A0A7I8XNU1-F1
#
_entry.id   AF-A0A7I8XNU1-F1
#
_cell.length_a   1.000
_cell.length_b   1.000
_cell.length_c   1.000
_cell.angle_alpha   90.00
_cell.angle_beta   90.00
_cell.angle_gamma   90.00
#
_symmetry.space_group_name_H-M   'P 1'
#
loop_
_entity.id
_entity.type
_entity.pdbx_description
1 polymer ?
#
loop_
_entity_poly.entity_id
_entity_poly.type
_entity_poly.pdbx_seq_one_letter_code
_entity_poly.pdbx_strand_id
1 'polypeptide(L)'
;MISDAHIPTDLRGLRACLLCSIIKSGEMFERQGCDNCEGLLGLKDNAEKVDECTSSNFDGFIAVTDPTDSWVCKWQGIKTRKPGLYAVSVSGTLSREIVSELKDQGFRYRPEMRDKSVAQ
;
A
#
# COMPACT_ATOMS: atom_id res chain seq x y z
N MET A 1 5.11 -5.74 17.88
CA MET A 1 3.67 -6.00 18.09
C MET A 1 2.88 -5.12 17.13
N ILE A 2 1.84 -5.65 16.49
CA ILE A 2 0.93 -4.87 15.66
C ILE A 2 0.12 -3.99 16.62
N SER A 3 0.15 -2.67 16.44
CA SER A 3 -0.77 -1.77 17.16
C SER A 3 -2.15 -1.85 16.50
N ASP A 4 -3.20 -1.97 17.31
CA ASP A 4 -4.60 -2.03 16.84
C ASP A 4 -4.99 -0.85 15.94
N ALA A 5 -4.27 0.27 16.05
CA ALA A 5 -4.48 1.47 15.26
C ALA A 5 -4.31 1.28 13.74
N HIS A 6 -3.72 0.18 13.26
CA HIS A 6 -3.43 -0.06 11.85
C HIS A 6 -4.26 -1.17 11.20
N ILE A 7 -5.13 -1.85 11.96
CA ILE A 7 -5.98 -2.91 11.44
C ILE A 7 -7.37 -2.33 11.13
N PRO A 8 -7.92 -2.51 9.92
CA PRO A 8 -9.29 -2.09 9.61
C PRO A 8 -10.31 -2.81 10.50
N THR A 9 -11.25 -2.04 11.05
CA THR A 9 -12.33 -2.58 11.91
C THR A 9 -13.46 -3.22 11.11
N ASP A 10 -13.62 -2.86 9.84
CA ASP A 10 -14.55 -3.50 8.91
C ASP A 10 -13.96 -3.60 7.49
N LEU A 11 -14.65 -4.35 6.62
CA LEU A 11 -14.19 -4.67 5.26
C LEU A 11 -14.68 -3.67 4.18
N ARG A 12 -15.45 -2.64 4.56
CA ARG A 12 -16.02 -1.67 3.62
C ARG A 12 -15.05 -0.53 3.37
N GLY A 13 -15.02 -0.04 2.13
CA GLY A 13 -14.17 1.09 1.75
C GLY A 13 -12.67 0.81 1.94
N LEU A 14 -12.27 -0.46 1.92
CA LEU A 14 -10.87 -0.84 1.95
C LEU A 14 -10.19 -0.47 0.65
N ARG A 15 -8.94 -0.04 0.78
CA ARG A 15 -8.08 0.35 -0.34
C ARG A 15 -6.69 -0.23 -0.10
N ALA A 16 -5.97 -0.53 -1.17
CA ALA A 16 -4.58 -0.97 -1.13
C ALA A 16 -3.65 0.11 -1.69
N CYS A 17 -2.55 0.38 -1.02
CA CYS A 17 -1.54 1.34 -1.48
C CYS A 17 -0.86 0.84 -2.77
N LEU A 18 -0.86 1.67 -3.81
CA LEU A 18 -0.25 1.34 -5.12
C LEU A 18 1.27 1.15 -5.06
N LEU A 19 1.93 1.62 -3.99
CA LEU A 19 3.38 1.50 -3.81
C LEU A 19 3.80 0.26 -3.01
N CYS A 20 3.08 -0.06 -1.93
CA CYS A 20 3.49 -1.09 -0.96
C CYS A 20 2.47 -2.20 -0.70
N SER A 21 1.28 -2.12 -1.30
CA SER A 21 0.14 -3.04 -1.14
C SER A 21 -0.47 -3.17 0.25
N ILE A 22 -0.11 -2.32 1.23
CA ILE A 22 -0.79 -2.31 2.53
C ILE A 22 -2.27 -1.92 2.35
N ILE A 23 -3.16 -2.58 3.08
CA ILE A 23 -4.61 -2.39 3.05
C ILE A 23 -5.04 -1.64 4.30
N LYS A 24 -5.79 -0.56 4.10
CA LYS A 24 -6.50 0.18 5.16
C LYS A 24 -7.85 0.68 4.63
N SER A 25 -8.71 1.21 5.51
CA SER A 25 -9.83 2.03 5.03
C SER A 25 -9.31 3.36 4.47
N GLY A 26 -10.07 3.98 3.57
CA GLY A 26 -9.75 5.32 3.06
C GLY A 26 -9.54 6.35 4.19
N GLU A 27 -10.43 6.36 5.19
CA GLU A 27 -10.34 7.24 6.36
C GLU A 27 -9.05 7.01 7.16
N MET A 28 -8.60 5.75 7.30
CA MET A 28 -7.35 5.46 8.01
C MET A 28 -6.12 5.96 7.24
N PHE A 29 -6.13 5.88 5.90
CA PHE A 29 -5.07 6.49 5.09
C PHE A 29 -5.06 8.01 5.22
N GLU A 30 -6.23 8.65 5.22
CA GLU A 30 -6.31 10.11 5.39
C GLU A 30 -5.86 10.54 6.79
N ARG A 31 -6.30 9.84 7.85
CA ARG A 31 -5.99 10.23 9.22
C ARG A 31 -4.55 9.93 9.65
N GLN A 32 -3.99 8.81 9.18
CA GLN A 32 -2.71 8.29 9.67
C GLN A 32 -1.62 8.19 8.60
N GLY A 33 -1.99 8.28 7.33
CA GLY A 33 -1.09 8.01 6.23
C GLY A 33 -0.84 6.52 5.97
N CYS A 34 0.05 6.27 5.03
CA CYS A 34 0.53 4.92 4.73
C CYS A 34 1.71 4.54 5.63
N ASP A 35 1.61 3.44 6.39
CA ASP A 35 2.65 3.04 7.37
C ASP A 35 4.04 2.81 6.77
N ASN A 36 4.07 2.55 5.45
CA ASN A 36 5.30 2.26 4.72
C ASN A 36 5.76 3.41 3.82
N CYS A 37 4.85 4.31 3.43
CA CYS A 37 5.07 5.22 2.32
C CYS A 37 4.73 6.67 2.65
N GLU A 38 4.37 6.99 3.89
CA GLU A 38 3.96 8.35 4.24
C GLU A 38 5.04 9.39 3.95
N GLY A 39 6.31 9.08 4.25
CA GLY A 39 7.43 9.98 3.93
C GLY A 39 7.68 10.18 2.42
N LEU A 40 7.07 9.36 1.56
CA LEU A 40 7.19 9.47 0.09
C LEU A 40 5.93 10.08 -0.54
N LEU A 41 4.76 9.63 -0.08
CA LEU A 41 3.47 9.96 -0.67
C LEU A 41 2.77 11.11 0.04
N GLY A 42 2.96 11.31 1.34
CA GLY A 42 2.32 12.40 2.10
C GLY A 42 0.78 12.34 2.02
N LEU A 43 0.19 11.22 2.46
CA LEU A 43 -1.25 10.98 2.33
C LEU A 43 -2.06 11.59 3.48
N LYS A 44 -1.40 11.86 4.61
CA LYS A 44 -2.08 12.34 5.81
C LYS A 44 -2.72 13.70 5.56
N ASP A 45 -3.96 13.86 6.03
CA ASP A 45 -4.77 15.07 5.91
C ASP A 45 -5.03 15.48 4.43
N ASN A 46 -4.93 14.51 3.49
CA ASN A 46 -5.10 14.74 2.05
C ASN A 46 -5.90 13.62 1.38
N ALA A 47 -7.23 13.71 1.43
CA ALA A 47 -8.16 12.74 0.84
C ALA A 47 -7.97 12.52 -0.67
N GLU A 48 -7.69 13.59 -1.43
CA GLU A 48 -7.45 13.50 -2.88
C GLU A 48 -6.24 12.62 -3.17
N LYS A 49 -5.14 12.86 -2.45
CA LYS A 49 -3.92 12.05 -2.61
C LYS A 49 -4.10 10.61 -2.16
N VAL A 50 -4.96 10.35 -1.17
CA VAL A 50 -5.38 8.98 -0.81
C VAL A 50 -6.04 8.30 -2.00
N ASP A 51 -7.00 8.96 -2.67
CA ASP A 51 -7.70 8.40 -3.81
C ASP A 51 -6.76 8.13 -5.00
N GLU A 52 -5.79 9.00 -5.26
CA GLU A 52 -4.81 8.84 -6.34
C GLU A 52 -3.73 7.79 -6.06
N CYS A 53 -3.33 7.63 -4.79
CA CYS A 53 -2.23 6.75 -4.40
C CYS A 53 -2.67 5.34 -3.96
N THR A 54 -3.97 5.08 -3.90
CA THR A 54 -4.53 3.82 -3.42
C THR A 54 -5.67 3.34 -4.33
N SER A 55 -5.87 2.02 -4.38
CA SER A 55 -6.89 1.40 -5.22
C SER A 55 -7.88 0.60 -4.38
N SER A 56 -9.17 0.73 -4.67
CA SER A 56 -10.21 -0.18 -4.16
C SER A 56 -10.25 -1.51 -4.92
N ASN A 57 -9.57 -1.62 -6.06
CA ASN A 57 -9.50 -2.84 -6.86
C ASN A 57 -8.23 -3.62 -6.52
N PHE A 58 -8.33 -4.54 -5.57
CA PHE A 58 -7.25 -5.41 -5.14
C PHE A 58 -7.78 -6.82 -4.86
N ASP A 59 -6.89 -7.81 -4.95
CA ASP A 59 -7.22 -9.22 -4.72
C ASP A 59 -6.46 -9.78 -3.53
N GLY A 60 -7.17 -10.58 -2.73
CA GLY A 60 -6.62 -11.37 -1.64
C GLY A 60 -6.13 -10.55 -0.45
N PHE A 61 -6.00 -11.23 0.69
CA PHE A 61 -5.49 -10.65 1.93
C PHE A 61 -4.31 -11.47 2.45
N ILE A 62 -3.29 -10.77 2.95
CA ILE A 62 -2.13 -11.33 3.64
C ILE A 62 -2.01 -10.59 4.96
N ALA A 63 -2.28 -11.29 6.07
CA ALA A 63 -2.01 -10.77 7.40
C ALA A 63 -0.55 -11.02 7.75
N VAL A 64 0.25 -9.95 7.80
CA VAL A 64 1.69 -9.99 8.08
C VAL A 64 1.94 -9.66 9.54
N THR A 65 2.45 -10.63 10.29
CA THR A 65 2.84 -10.49 11.71
C THR A 65 4.34 -10.30 11.86
N ASP A 66 5.13 -11.13 11.18
CA ASP A 66 6.58 -10.98 11.04
C ASP A 66 6.98 -10.98 9.55
N PRO A 67 7.31 -9.82 8.97
CA PRO A 67 7.71 -9.72 7.57
C PRO A 67 9.11 -10.28 7.30
N THR A 68 9.96 -10.35 8.32
CA THR A 68 11.38 -10.73 8.16
C THR A 68 11.58 -12.24 8.13
N ASP A 69 10.71 -12.99 8.81
CA ASP A 69 10.71 -14.45 8.86
C ASP A 69 9.50 -15.07 8.15
N SER A 70 9.27 -14.65 6.90
CA SER A 70 8.14 -15.14 6.11
C SER A 70 8.49 -15.31 4.64
N TRP A 71 8.34 -16.54 4.13
CA TRP A 71 8.48 -16.84 2.70
C TRP A 71 7.46 -16.06 1.87
N VAL A 72 6.22 -15.93 2.34
CA VAL A 72 5.16 -15.15 1.65
C VAL A 72 5.58 -13.69 1.51
N CYS A 73 6.14 -13.09 2.56
CA CYS A 73 6.60 -11.69 2.52
C CYS A 73 7.82 -11.51 1.59
N LYS A 74 8.71 -12.51 1.53
CA LYS A 74 9.81 -12.54 0.56
C LYS A 74 9.29 -12.59 -0.87
N TRP A 75 8.35 -13.52 -1.17
CA TRP A 75 7.75 -13.67 -2.49
C TRP A 75 7.00 -12.40 -2.94
N GLN A 76 6.28 -11.76 -2.02
CA GLN A 76 5.54 -10.53 -2.30
C GLN A 76 6.38 -9.26 -2.29
N GLY A 77 7.69 -9.34 -2.01
CA GLY A 77 8.56 -8.16 -1.94
C GLY A 77 8.13 -7.17 -0.85
N ILE A 78 7.60 -7.68 0.26
CA ILE A 78 7.17 -6.89 1.44
C ILE A 78 7.95 -7.23 2.71
N LYS A 79 9.06 -7.98 2.61
CA LYS A 79 9.90 -8.41 3.75
C LYS A 79 10.46 -7.28 4.62
N THR A 80 10.53 -6.04 4.11
CA THR A 80 11.04 -4.86 4.83
C THR A 80 9.93 -3.87 5.21
N ARG A 81 8.66 -4.27 5.02
CA ARG A 81 7.50 -3.43 5.29
C ARG A 81 6.99 -3.67 6.71
N LYS A 82 6.14 -2.78 7.22
CA LYS A 82 5.57 -2.89 8.56
C LYS A 82 4.59 -4.08 8.65
N PRO A 83 4.45 -4.73 9.81
CA PRO A 83 3.34 -5.66 10.05
C PRO A 83 1.98 -5.00 9.75
N GLY A 84 1.04 -5.76 9.21
CA GLY A 84 -0.28 -5.25 8.76
C GLY A 84 -0.96 -6.16 7.73
N LEU A 85 -2.11 -5.70 7.21
CA LEU A 85 -2.81 -6.38 6.11
C LEU A 85 -2.27 -5.90 4.77
N TYR A 86 -1.99 -6.82 3.85
CA TYR A 86 -1.50 -6.54 2.50
C TYR A 86 -2.35 -7.25 1.46
N ALA A 87 -2.48 -6.64 0.28
CA ALA A 87 -3.11 -7.27 -0.87
C ALA A 87 -2.14 -8.25 -1.57
N VAL A 88 -2.68 -9.31 -2.15
CA VAL A 88 -1.93 -10.25 -3.00
C VAL A 88 -1.61 -9.60 -4.35
N SER A 89 -2.59 -8.88 -4.91
CA SER A 89 -2.50 -8.10 -6.15
C SER A 89 -3.18 -6.76 -5.95
N VAL A 90 -2.66 -5.68 -6.54
CA VAL A 90 -3.30 -4.37 -6.57
C VAL A 90 -3.33 -3.85 -8.00
N SER A 91 -4.53 -3.60 -8.51
CA SER A 91 -4.69 -3.02 -9.84
C SER A 91 -4.67 -1.51 -9.79
N GLY A 92 -4.03 -0.92 -10.80
CA GLY A 92 -3.86 0.53 -10.95
C GLY A 92 -2.39 0.95 -10.97
N THR A 93 -2.17 2.21 -11.31
CA THR A 93 -0.84 2.81 -11.35
C THR A 93 -0.89 4.24 -10.82
N LEU A 94 0.20 4.70 -10.20
CA LEU A 94 0.34 6.09 -9.80
C LEU A 94 0.36 7.01 -11.03
N SER A 95 -0.24 8.20 -10.90
CA SER A 95 -0.23 9.25 -11.91
C SER A 95 1.20 9.70 -12.25
N ARG A 96 1.38 10.34 -13.41
CA ARG A 96 2.71 10.77 -13.87
C ARG A 96 3.31 11.83 -12.94
N GLU A 97 2.45 12.64 -12.36
CA GLU A 97 2.75 13.71 -11.42
C GLU A 97 3.35 13.11 -10.15
N ILE A 98 2.67 12.14 -9.52
CA ILE A 98 3.18 11.44 -8.33
C ILE A 98 4.47 10.67 -8.66
N VAL A 99 4.56 10.05 -9.84
CA VAL A 99 5.80 9.36 -10.27
C VAL A 99 6.97 10.34 -10.38
N SER A 100 6.72 11.57 -10.86
CA SER A 100 7.74 12.62 -10.91
C SER A 100 8.17 13.05 -9.52
N GLU A 101 7.22 13.29 -8.61
CA GLU A 101 7.52 13.63 -7.20
C GLU A 101 8.39 12.55 -6.53
N LEU A 102 8.04 11.27 -6.72
CA LEU A 102 8.82 10.15 -6.19
C LEU A 102 10.24 10.13 -6.77
N LYS A 103 10.38 10.40 -8.07
CA LYS A 103 11.68 10.44 -8.74
C LYS A 103 12.55 11.57 -8.20
N ASP A 104 11.99 12.75 -7.95
CA ASP A 104 12.71 13.89 -7.38
C ASP A 104 13.19 13.62 -5.95
N GLN A 105 12.46 12.78 -5.21
CA GLN A 105 12.88 12.24 -3.91
C GLN A 105 13.88 11.07 -4.01
N GLY A 106 14.30 10.69 -5.22
CA GLY A 106 15.23 9.58 -5.46
C GLY A 106 14.60 8.18 -5.45
N PHE A 107 13.27 8.08 -5.44
CA PHE A 107 12.54 6.82 -5.47
C PHE A 107 12.09 6.45 -6.90
N ARG A 108 12.55 5.30 -7.40
CA ARG A 108 12.12 4.79 -8.71
C ARG A 108 10.86 3.93 -8.60
N TYR A 109 9.72 4.47 -9.00
CA TYR A 109 8.48 3.71 -9.15
C TYR A 109 8.51 2.79 -10.38
N ARG A 110 7.86 1.63 -10.26
CA ARG A 110 7.63 0.68 -11.37
C ARG A 110 6.12 0.48 -11.52
N PRO A 111 5.50 0.99 -12.59
CA PRO A 111 4.08 0.77 -12.86
C PRO A 111 3.72 -0.72 -12.83
N GLU A 112 2.53 -1.04 -12.35
CA GLU A 112 1.92 -2.39 -12.36
C GLU A 112 2.73 -3.46 -11.62
N MET A 113 3.81 -3.11 -10.92
CA MET A 113 4.65 -4.06 -10.18
C MET A 113 3.85 -4.87 -9.13
N ARG A 114 2.75 -4.30 -8.65
CA ARG A 114 1.85 -4.91 -7.67
C ARG A 114 0.64 -5.60 -8.31
N ASP A 115 0.43 -5.46 -9.62
CA ASP A 115 -0.65 -6.12 -10.33
C ASP A 115 -0.18 -7.50 -10.82
N LYS A 116 -0.71 -8.56 -10.22
CA LYS A 116 -0.41 -9.95 -10.59
C LYS A 116 -1.34 -10.48 -11.68
N SER A 117 -2.38 -9.74 -12.05
CA SER A 117 -3.29 -10.13 -13.14
C SER A 117 -2.68 -9.85 -14.52
N VAL A 118 -1.82 -8.84 -14.63
CA VAL A 118 -1.14 -8.44 -15.88
C VAL A 118 0.04 -9.35 -16.23
N ALA A 119 0.51 -10.18 -15.28
CA ALA A 119 1.65 -11.09 -15.45
C ALA A 119 1.26 -12.48 -16.00
N GLN A 120 0.02 -12.67 -16.48
CA GLN A 120 -0.49 -13.91 -17.08
C GLN A 120 -0.53 -13.83 -18.61
#